data_AF-A0A2E0LH91-F1
#
_entry.id   AF-A0A2E0LH91-F1
#
_cell.length_a   1.000
_cell.length_b   1.000
_cell.length_c   1.000
_cell.angle_alpha   90.00
_cell.angle_beta   90.00
_cell.angle_gamma   90.00
#
_symmetry.space_group_name_H-M   'P 1'
#
loop_
_entity.id
_entity.type
_entity.pdbx_description
1 polymer ?
#
loop_
_entity_poly.entity_id
_entity_poly.type
_entity_poly.pdbx_seq_one_letter_code
_entity_poly.pdbx_strand_id
1 'polypeptide(L)'
;MTAPAVLLRADFSCRALVQVSREPWTAAPASGVTRCMLDRVGAELARATSVVRYEPGCRFPAHEHPLGEEFLVLEGVFEDELGEYPAGTYVRNPPG
;
A
#
# COMPACT_ATOMS: atom_id res chain seq x y z
N MET A 1 17.35 1.89 -16.33
CA MET A 1 18.02 1.34 -15.13
C MET A 1 16.92 0.94 -14.18
N THR A 2 16.79 -0.35 -13.83
CA THR A 2 15.80 -0.81 -12.84
C THR A 2 16.16 -0.28 -11.47
N ALA A 3 15.20 0.32 -10.76
CA ALA A 3 15.40 0.73 -9.38
C ALA A 3 15.87 -0.48 -8.53
N PRO A 4 16.80 -0.30 -7.59
CA PRO A 4 17.29 -1.40 -6.76
C PRO A 4 16.13 -2.00 -5.94
N ALA A 5 16.15 -3.32 -5.78
CA ALA A 5 15.16 -4.00 -4.96
C ALA A 5 15.24 -3.51 -3.52
N VAL A 6 14.10 -3.13 -2.96
CA VAL A 6 14.00 -2.74 -1.56
C VAL A 6 13.71 -3.98 -0.73
N LEU A 7 14.55 -4.23 0.27
CA LEU A 7 14.35 -5.27 1.27
C LEU A 7 14.06 -4.58 2.61
N LEU A 8 12.81 -4.71 3.08
CA LEU A 8 12.38 -4.14 4.34
C LEU A 8 11.70 -5.23 5.16
N ARG A 9 12.31 -5.60 6.30
CA ARG A 9 11.80 -6.67 7.18
C ARG A 9 11.45 -7.94 6.38
N ALA A 10 12.33 -8.26 5.43
CA ALA A 10 12.14 -9.26 4.38
C ALA A 10 12.49 -10.70 4.80
N ASP A 11 13.04 -10.90 6.00
CA ASP A 11 13.22 -12.23 6.57
C ASP A 11 11.96 -12.64 7.33
N PHE A 12 11.10 -13.42 6.67
CA PHE A 12 9.83 -13.88 7.21
C PHE A 12 9.96 -14.98 8.28
N SER A 13 11.18 -15.47 8.52
CA SER A 13 11.43 -16.34 9.68
C SER A 13 11.60 -15.53 10.98
N CYS A 14 11.85 -14.22 10.87
CA CYS A 14 11.98 -13.31 11.99
C CYS A 14 10.65 -12.60 12.31
N ARG A 15 10.31 -12.49 13.61
CA ARG A 15 9.19 -11.66 14.06
C ARG A 15 9.53 -10.18 13.84
N ALA A 16 8.65 -9.46 13.14
CA ALA A 16 8.69 -8.00 13.03
C ALA A 16 7.64 -7.35 13.96
N LEU A 17 7.99 -6.22 14.58
CA LEU A 17 7.07 -5.34 15.31
C LEU A 17 7.26 -3.93 14.79
N VAL A 18 6.17 -3.30 14.36
CA VAL A 18 6.19 -1.96 13.77
C VAL A 18 5.10 -1.12 14.43
N GLN A 19 5.49 0.01 15.00
CA GLN A 19 4.55 1.02 15.48
C GLN A 19 4.43 2.12 14.41
N VAL A 20 3.37 2.09 13.61
CA VAL A 20 3.13 2.97 12.45
C VAL A 20 3.32 4.46 12.79
N SER A 21 2.91 4.88 13.99
CA SER A 21 3.03 6.27 14.44
C SER A 21 4.48 6.73 14.67
N ARG A 22 5.46 5.82 14.65
CA ARG A 22 6.89 6.09 14.87
C ARG A 22 7.75 5.83 13.63
N GLU A 23 7.15 5.32 12.55
CA GLU A 23 7.85 5.02 11.31
C GLU A 23 7.82 6.24 10.36
N PRO A 24 8.81 6.35 9.45
CA PRO A 24 8.80 7.39 8.45
C PRO A 24 7.67 7.18 7.43
N TRP A 25 6.96 8.27 7.15
CA TRP A 25 6.04 8.35 6.02
C TRP A 25 6.78 8.90 4.81
N THR A 26 6.66 8.22 3.68
CA THR A 26 7.33 8.58 2.43
C THR A 26 6.32 8.81 1.32
N ALA A 27 6.64 9.69 0.37
CA ALA A 27 5.82 9.88 -0.81
C ALA A 27 5.75 8.58 -1.63
N ALA A 28 4.55 8.22 -2.07
CA ALA A 28 4.36 7.21 -3.11
C ALA A 28 4.54 7.85 -4.51
N PRO A 29 4.69 7.04 -5.58
CA PRO A 29 4.74 7.56 -6.95
C PRO A 29 3.48 8.35 -7.34
N ALA A 30 2.31 7.98 -6.80
CA ALA A 30 1.07 8.72 -6.99
C ALA A 30 1.06 10.02 -6.16
N SER A 31 0.80 11.15 -6.83
CA SER A 31 0.73 12.46 -6.18
C SER A 31 -0.38 12.50 -5.12
N GLY A 32 -0.09 13.06 -3.95
CA GLY A 32 -1.04 13.11 -2.83
C GLY A 32 -1.20 11.78 -2.09
N VAL A 33 -0.33 10.80 -2.35
CA VAL A 33 -0.31 9.52 -1.62
C VAL A 33 0.98 9.40 -0.84
N THR A 34 0.88 9.14 0.46
CA THR A 34 2.01 8.82 1.33
C THR A 34 1.86 7.44 1.92
N ARG A 35 2.98 6.79 2.26
CA ARG A 35 2.98 5.44 2.83
C ARG A 35 3.99 5.27 3.94
N CYS A 36 3.59 4.48 4.92
CA CYS A 36 4.45 3.85 5.92
C CYS A 36 4.63 2.38 5.52
N MET A 37 5.82 2.01 5.04
CA MET A 37 6.11 0.63 4.61
C MET A 37 6.39 -0.27 5.82
N LEU A 38 5.67 -1.38 5.94
CA LEU A 38 5.82 -2.34 7.04
C LEU A 38 6.80 -3.45 6.66
N ASP A 39 6.56 -4.10 5.53
CA ASP A 39 7.48 -5.04 4.89
C ASP A 39 7.56 -4.79 3.37
N ARG A 40 8.66 -5.22 2.75
CA ARG A 40 8.84 -5.17 1.30
C ARG A 40 9.88 -6.16 0.80
N VAL A 41 9.55 -6.84 -0.31
CA VAL A 41 10.50 -7.58 -1.15
C VAL A 41 10.26 -7.18 -2.60
N GLY A 42 11.17 -6.39 -3.16
CA GLY A 42 11.15 -6.01 -4.58
C GLY A 42 11.17 -4.49 -4.83
N ALA A 43 11.18 -4.13 -6.10
CA ALA A 43 11.08 -2.75 -6.58
C ALA A 43 9.61 -2.38 -6.80
N GLU A 44 9.17 -1.98 -7.99
CA GLU A 44 7.76 -1.62 -8.26
C GLU A 44 6.81 -2.82 -8.15
N LEU A 45 7.16 -3.93 -8.79
CA LEU A 45 6.55 -5.22 -8.53
C LEU A 45 7.16 -5.80 -7.24
N ALA A 46 6.39 -5.82 -6.18
CA ALA A 46 6.86 -6.26 -4.86
C ALA A 46 5.76 -6.96 -4.09
N ARG A 47 6.17 -7.94 -3.27
CA ARG A 47 5.40 -8.29 -2.08
C ARG A 47 5.56 -7.13 -1.11
N ALA A 48 4.47 -6.51 -0.68
CA ALA A 48 4.54 -5.39 0.24
C ALA A 48 3.33 -5.35 1.16
N THR A 49 3.59 -5.00 2.42
CA THR A 49 2.57 -4.58 3.38
C THR A 49 2.85 -3.13 3.76
N SER A 50 1.85 -2.24 3.65
CA SER A 50 2.02 -0.81 3.95
C SER A 50 0.75 -0.24 4.57
N VAL A 51 0.90 0.80 5.38
CA VAL A 51 -0.21 1.73 5.68
C VAL A 51 -0.09 2.89 4.70
N VAL A 52 -1.17 3.19 3.99
CA VAL A 52 -1.19 4.21 2.94
C VAL A 52 -2.21 5.28 3.32
N ARG A 53 -1.86 6.55 3.05
CA ARG A 53 -2.74 7.70 3.23
C ARG A 53 -2.88 8.42 1.91
N TYR A 54 -4.13 8.66 1.52
CA TYR A 54 -4.51 9.45 0.37
C TYR A 54 -4.98 10.82 0.88
N GLU A 55 -4.45 11.90 0.33
CA GLU A 55 -4.96 13.24 0.61
C GLU A 55 -6.39 13.40 0.05
N PRO A 56 -7.24 14.25 0.67
CA PRO A 56 -8.60 14.48 0.19
C PRO A 56 -8.64 14.90 -1.28
N GLY A 57 -9.47 14.21 -2.09
CA GLY A 57 -9.62 14.49 -3.52
C GLY A 57 -8.44 14.01 -4.40
N CYS A 58 -7.47 13.30 -3.83
CA CYS A 58 -6.43 12.62 -4.60
C CYS A 58 -7.06 11.67 -5.62
N ARG A 59 -6.54 11.68 -6.85
CA ARG A 59 -6.89 10.74 -7.91
C ARG A 59 -5.60 10.15 -8.46
N PHE A 60 -5.60 8.87 -8.73
CA PHE A 60 -4.51 8.16 -9.36
C PHE A 60 -5.01 7.44 -10.63
N PRO A 61 -4.14 7.19 -11.62
CA PRO A 61 -4.53 6.44 -12.81
C PRO A 61 -4.98 5.02 -12.46
N ALA A 62 -5.87 4.47 -13.29
CA ALA A 62 -6.17 3.04 -13.26
C ALA A 62 -4.86 2.23 -13.40
N HIS A 63 -4.75 1.15 -12.65
CA HIS A 63 -3.60 0.27 -12.67
C HIS A 63 -4.04 -1.17 -12.43
N GLU A 64 -3.26 -2.11 -12.94
CA GLU A 64 -3.53 -3.54 -12.78
C GLU A 64 -2.97 -4.05 -11.45
N HIS A 65 -3.58 -5.12 -10.94
CA HIS A 65 -3.10 -5.85 -9.77
C HIS A 65 -2.61 -7.24 -10.21
N PRO A 66 -1.46 -7.36 -10.91
CA PRO A 66 -1.02 -8.63 -11.49
C PRO A 66 -0.74 -9.72 -10.47
N LEU A 67 -0.52 -9.36 -9.20
CA LEU A 67 -0.34 -10.27 -8.07
C LEU A 67 -1.47 -10.17 -7.03
N GLY A 68 -2.53 -9.45 -7.35
CA GLY A 68 -3.63 -9.10 -6.46
C GLY A 68 -3.33 -7.93 -5.53
N GLU A 69 -4.39 -7.46 -4.86
CA GLU A 69 -4.36 -6.44 -3.82
C GLU A 69 -5.33 -6.82 -2.71
N GLU A 70 -4.94 -6.53 -1.47
CA GLU A 70 -5.78 -6.70 -0.30
C GLU A 70 -5.62 -5.45 0.58
N PHE A 71 -6.73 -4.84 0.97
CA PHE A 71 -6.70 -3.65 1.82
C PHE A 71 -7.85 -3.62 2.82
N LEU A 72 -7.63 -2.83 3.88
CA LEU A 72 -8.62 -2.47 4.89
C LEU A 72 -8.60 -0.96 5.03
N VAL A 73 -9.76 -0.33 4.86
CA VAL A 73 -9.90 1.12 5.04
C VAL A 73 -9.88 1.44 6.53
N LEU A 74 -8.83 2.11 7.00
CA LEU A 74 -8.66 2.44 8.43
C LEU A 74 -9.45 3.69 8.84
N GLU A 75 -9.51 4.70 7.96
CA GLU A 75 -10.15 5.99 8.19
C GLU A 75 -10.56 6.60 6.84
N GLY A 76 -11.64 7.38 6.83
CA GLY A 76 -12.17 8.03 5.63
C GLY A 76 -12.99 7.09 4.74
N VAL A 77 -13.00 7.40 3.44
CA VAL A 77 -13.66 6.62 2.38
C VAL A 77 -12.67 6.50 1.23
N PHE A 78 -12.39 5.27 0.81
CA PHE A 78 -11.66 4.99 -0.42
C PHE A 78 -12.67 4.84 -1.57
N GLU A 79 -12.30 5.19 -2.80
CA GLU A 79 -13.21 5.12 -3.95
C GLU A 79 -12.42 4.65 -5.18
N ASP A 80 -13.03 3.75 -5.95
CA ASP A 80 -12.60 3.35 -7.29
C ASP A 80 -13.83 3.23 -8.23
N GLU A 81 -13.64 2.69 -9.44
CA GLU A 81 -14.73 2.54 -10.42
C GLU A 81 -15.87 1.62 -9.98
N LEU A 82 -15.68 0.80 -8.96
CA LEU A 82 -16.69 -0.12 -8.43
C LEU A 82 -17.49 0.50 -7.27
N GLY A 83 -17.04 1.63 -6.71
CA GLY A 83 -17.80 2.43 -5.75
C GLY A 83 -17.00 2.94 -4.56
N GLU A 84 -17.72 3.25 -3.48
CA GLU A 84 -17.17 3.78 -2.24
C GLU A 84 -16.95 2.69 -1.19
N TYR A 85 -15.82 2.75 -0.50
CA TYR A 85 -15.40 1.84 0.55
C TYR A 85 -15.16 2.63 1.84
N PRO A 86 -16.16 2.77 2.73
CA PRO A 86 -16.00 3.50 3.99
C PRO A 86 -15.07 2.78 4.98
N ALA A 87 -14.60 3.48 6.00
CA ALA A 87 -13.78 2.91 7.07
C ALA A 87 -14.37 1.62 7.66
N GLY A 88 -13.52 0.62 7.86
CA GLY A 88 -13.90 -0.74 8.25
C GLY A 88 -14.17 -1.68 7.07
N THR A 89 -14.17 -1.18 5.83
CA THR A 89 -14.34 -2.02 4.64
C THR A 89 -13.05 -2.77 4.32
N TYR A 90 -13.17 -4.09 4.22
CA TYR A 90 -12.12 -4.99 3.73
C TYR A 90 -12.38 -5.34 2.27
N VAL A 91 -11.35 -5.23 1.44
CA VAL A 91 -11.41 -5.54 0.01
C VAL A 91 -10.27 -6.46 -0.36
N ARG A 92 -10.55 -7.38 -1.28
CA ARG A 92 -9.57 -8.28 -1.87
C ARG A 92 -9.79 -8.36 -3.37
N ASN A 93 -8.89 -7.72 -4.11
CA ASN A 93 -8.82 -7.75 -5.56
C ASN A 93 -7.91 -8.93 -5.96
N PRO A 94 -8.43 -9.97 -6.64
CA PRO A 94 -7.60 -11.10 -7.07
C PRO A 94 -6.58 -10.68 -8.13
N PRO A 95 -5.56 -11.51 -8.42
CA PRO A 95 -4.68 -11.28 -9.57
C PRO A 95 -5.46 -11.11 -10.88
N GLY A 96 -5.25 -10.00 -11.58
CA GLY A 96 -5.97 -9.65 -12.81
C GLY A 96 -5.79 -8.20 -13.19
#